data_AF-A0A4Q7M3B4-F1
#
_entry.id   AF-A0A4Q7M3B4-F1
#
_cell.length_a   1.000
_cell.length_b   1.000
_cell.length_c   1.000
_cell.angle_alpha   90.00
_cell.angle_beta   90.00
_cell.angle_gamma   90.00
#
_symmetry.space_group_name_H-M   'P 1'
#
loop_
_entity.id
_entity.type
_entity.pdbx_description
1 polymer ?
#
loop_
_entity_poly.entity_id
_entity_poly.type
_entity_poly.pdbx_seq_one_letter_code
_entity_poly.pdbx_strand_id
1 'polypeptide(L)'
;MTEQPRVPHLTPPSPSPGPALRAGPDARDVPAFRGYQPRRTPVLPQAPTRLATATVAIAAAVTLAQVALLLATLHAAASAASGRAGGGPAAGTTAVDVTGLLVVLAQVGAFVVTCGWLSAARAFAQAASEVGHVRGGVWVWLGWVVPIVNLWFPYQVVRDVAAGTGVRPRATLGLWWGCWLAAMLLGNVEAFGAQTASRLDVAADLGATAATLAAFALWARVVRAVAARQAAWPSAAR
;
A
#
# COMPACT_ATOMS: atom_id res chain seq x y z
N MET A 1 -52.17 17.12 -82.82
CA MET A 1 -50.75 17.47 -82.77
C MET A 1 -50.57 18.47 -81.65
N THR A 2 -49.91 18.04 -80.58
CA THR A 2 -49.92 18.65 -79.25
C THR A 2 -48.89 19.78 -79.17
N GLU A 3 -49.33 21.01 -78.88
CA GLU A 3 -48.41 22.12 -78.58
C GLU A 3 -47.69 21.87 -77.26
N GLN A 4 -46.36 21.89 -77.30
CA GLN A 4 -45.49 21.78 -76.13
C GLN A 4 -44.96 23.19 -75.81
N PRO A 5 -45.19 23.74 -74.59
CA PRO A 5 -44.76 25.08 -74.26
C PRO A 5 -43.24 25.14 -74.09
N ARG A 6 -42.61 26.11 -74.75
CA ARG A 6 -41.17 26.37 -74.68
C ARG A 6 -40.82 26.97 -73.31
N VAL A 7 -40.14 26.20 -72.47
CA VAL A 7 -39.68 26.65 -71.14
C VAL A 7 -38.52 27.64 -71.31
N PRO A 8 -38.54 28.85 -70.71
CA PRO A 8 -37.41 29.76 -70.73
C PRO A 8 -36.22 29.16 -69.96
N HIS A 9 -35.04 29.17 -70.56
CA HIS A 9 -33.79 28.79 -69.90
C HIS A 9 -33.46 29.85 -68.85
N LEU A 10 -33.70 29.57 -67.56
CA LEU A 10 -33.19 30.39 -66.47
C LEU A 10 -31.68 30.16 -66.35
N THR A 11 -30.87 31.14 -66.73
CA THR A 11 -29.46 31.21 -66.31
C THR A 11 -29.40 31.28 -64.79
N PRO A 12 -28.57 30.47 -64.11
CA PRO A 12 -28.38 30.61 -62.67
C PRO A 12 -27.81 32.00 -62.34
N PRO A 13 -28.21 32.62 -61.22
CA PRO A 13 -27.65 33.90 -60.81
C PRO A 13 -26.15 33.72 -60.51
N SER A 14 -25.34 34.63 -61.05
CA SER A 14 -23.93 34.76 -60.66
C SER A 14 -23.84 34.91 -59.13
N PRO A 15 -22.93 34.19 -58.45
CA PRO A 15 -22.76 34.36 -57.01
C PRO A 15 -22.32 35.79 -56.73
N SER A 16 -23.14 36.54 -56.01
CA SER A 16 -22.77 37.83 -55.44
C SER A 16 -21.47 37.67 -54.65
N PRO A 17 -20.46 38.55 -54.82
CA PRO A 17 -19.29 38.54 -53.96
C PRO A 17 -19.78 38.79 -52.53
N GLY A 18 -19.69 37.78 -51.67
CA GLY A 18 -19.87 37.98 -50.23
C GLY A 18 -18.88 39.03 -49.73
N PRO A 19 -19.19 39.75 -48.64
CA PRO A 19 -18.26 40.73 -48.09
C PRO A 19 -16.92 40.04 -47.85
N ALA A 20 -15.87 40.56 -48.50
CA ALA A 20 -14.52 40.10 -48.28
C ALA A 20 -14.24 40.19 -46.77
N LEU A 21 -14.17 39.04 -46.11
CA LEU A 21 -13.68 38.91 -44.75
C LEU A 21 -12.28 39.51 -44.75
N ARG A 22 -12.19 40.76 -44.29
CA ARG A 22 -10.94 41.47 -44.08
C ARG A 22 -10.15 40.60 -43.10
N ALA A 23 -9.10 39.95 -43.59
CA ALA A 23 -8.17 39.24 -42.74
C ALA A 23 -7.55 40.27 -41.78
N GLY A 24 -8.10 40.36 -40.57
CA GLY A 24 -7.53 41.14 -39.49
C GLY A 24 -6.19 40.54 -39.12
N PRO A 25 -5.12 41.33 -38.98
CA PRO A 25 -3.83 40.83 -38.52
C PRO A 25 -3.88 40.67 -37.00
N ASP A 26 -4.60 39.66 -36.49
CA ASP A 26 -4.55 39.23 -35.08
C ASP A 26 -5.20 37.83 -34.91
N ALA A 27 -4.78 36.88 -35.73
CA ALA A 27 -5.10 35.45 -35.54
C ALA A 27 -4.15 34.75 -34.55
N ARG A 28 -3.54 35.50 -33.64
CA ARG A 28 -2.69 34.99 -32.56
C ARG A 28 -3.34 35.45 -31.27
N ASP A 29 -3.65 34.50 -30.38
CA ASP A 29 -4.25 34.69 -29.06
C ASP A 29 -5.78 34.60 -28.96
N VAL A 30 -6.37 33.66 -29.71
CA VAL A 30 -7.59 33.01 -29.18
C VAL A 30 -7.13 32.13 -28.02
N PRO A 31 -7.50 32.40 -26.76
CA PRO A 31 -7.21 31.47 -25.67
C PRO A 31 -7.83 30.14 -26.05
N ALA A 32 -6.98 29.13 -26.25
CA ALA A 32 -7.41 27.78 -26.59
C ALA A 32 -8.52 27.40 -25.62
N PHE A 33 -9.74 27.27 -26.14
CA PHE A 33 -10.89 26.80 -25.38
C PHE A 33 -10.47 25.43 -24.86
N ARG A 34 -10.03 25.36 -23.59
CA ARG A 34 -9.71 24.09 -22.93
C ARG A 34 -11.00 23.31 -23.00
N GLY A 35 -11.05 22.39 -23.96
CA GLY A 35 -12.21 21.57 -24.21
C GLY A 35 -12.72 21.06 -22.88
N TYR A 36 -14.02 21.21 -22.66
CA TYR A 36 -14.74 20.49 -21.64
C TYR A 36 -14.28 19.03 -21.72
N GLN A 37 -13.36 18.62 -20.85
CA GLN A 37 -13.06 17.22 -20.68
C GLN A 37 -14.26 16.69 -19.92
N PRO A 38 -15.11 15.84 -20.52
CA PRO A 38 -16.22 15.26 -19.79
C PRO A 38 -15.61 14.63 -18.54
N ARG A 39 -16.08 15.09 -17.37
CA ARG A 39 -15.68 14.55 -16.08
C ARG A 39 -15.97 13.06 -16.15
N ARG A 40 -14.95 12.25 -16.46
CA ARG A 40 -15.08 10.78 -16.41
C ARG A 40 -15.57 10.50 -15.01
N THR A 41 -16.79 10.02 -14.88
CA THR A 41 -17.28 9.50 -13.62
C THR A 41 -16.29 8.41 -13.22
N PRO A 42 -15.52 8.59 -12.13
CA PRO A 42 -14.55 7.59 -11.74
C PRO A 42 -15.32 6.31 -11.44
N VAL A 43 -15.10 5.26 -12.23
CA VAL A 43 -15.62 3.94 -11.88
C VAL A 43 -14.87 3.52 -10.62
N LEU A 44 -15.59 3.49 -9.51
CA LEU A 44 -15.00 3.15 -8.22
C LEU A 44 -14.61 1.66 -8.23
N PRO A 45 -13.34 1.32 -7.98
CA PRO A 45 -12.93 -0.08 -7.85
C PRO A 45 -13.68 -0.78 -6.71
N GLN A 46 -13.80 -2.10 -6.77
CA GLN A 46 -14.33 -2.87 -5.65
C GLN A 46 -13.43 -2.69 -4.41
N ALA A 47 -14.05 -2.55 -3.23
CA ALA A 47 -13.33 -2.47 -1.97
C ALA A 47 -12.49 -3.75 -1.74
N PRO A 48 -11.17 -3.65 -1.49
CA PRO A 48 -10.27 -4.79 -1.39
C PRO A 48 -10.36 -5.53 -0.04
N THR A 49 -11.58 -5.80 0.46
CA THR A 49 -11.83 -6.34 1.80
C THR A 49 -11.23 -7.74 1.99
N ARG A 50 -11.24 -8.59 0.95
CA ARG A 50 -10.60 -9.92 1.02
C ARG A 50 -9.08 -9.82 1.20
N LEU A 51 -8.44 -8.88 0.51
CA LEU A 51 -7.00 -8.61 0.66
C LEU A 51 -6.68 -7.99 2.02
N ALA A 52 -7.59 -7.18 2.58
CA ALA A 52 -7.45 -6.67 3.95
C ALA A 52 -7.48 -7.81 4.97
N THR A 53 -8.43 -8.74 4.86
CA THR A 53 -8.50 -9.93 5.72
C THR A 53 -7.24 -10.79 5.57
N ALA A 54 -6.79 -11.03 4.34
CA ALA A 54 -5.56 -11.76 4.07
C ALA A 54 -4.33 -11.07 4.69
N THR A 55 -4.26 -9.73 4.63
CA THR A 55 -3.20 -8.91 5.24
C THR A 55 -3.17 -9.07 6.77
N VAL A 56 -4.34 -9.10 7.43
CA VAL A 56 -4.41 -9.35 8.87
C VAL A 56 -4.01 -10.78 9.20
N ALA A 57 -4.48 -11.76 8.42
CA ALA A 57 -4.18 -13.17 8.63
C ALA A 57 -2.67 -13.48 8.49
N ILE A 58 -2.02 -12.95 7.45
CA ILE A 58 -0.59 -13.16 7.24
C ILE A 58 0.25 -12.43 8.29
N ALA A 59 -0.16 -11.23 8.73
CA ALA A 59 0.50 -10.53 9.82
C ALA A 59 0.39 -11.30 11.15
N ALA A 60 -0.75 -11.96 11.40
CA ALA A 60 -0.91 -12.86 12.54
C ALA A 60 0.01 -14.07 12.43
N ALA A 61 0.12 -14.69 11.26
CA ALA A 61 1.02 -15.81 11.02
C ALA A 61 2.49 -15.44 11.25
N VAL A 62 2.94 -14.27 10.75
CA VAL A 62 4.30 -13.75 11.03
C VAL A 62 4.52 -13.57 12.53
N THR A 63 3.53 -13.02 13.24
CA THR A 63 3.63 -12.78 14.68
C THR A 63 3.71 -14.10 15.46
N LEU A 64 2.92 -15.11 15.07
CA LEU A 64 2.98 -16.45 15.65
C LEU A 64 4.33 -17.13 15.37
N ALA A 65 4.86 -17.00 14.16
CA ALA A 65 6.18 -17.52 13.81
C ALA A 65 7.30 -16.86 14.64
N GLN A 66 7.21 -15.54 14.87
CA GLN A 66 8.14 -14.82 15.75
C GLN A 66 8.06 -15.30 17.21
N VAL A 67 6.85 -15.54 17.73
CA VAL A 67 6.68 -16.11 19.07
C VAL A 67 7.25 -17.52 19.14
N ALA A 68 7.04 -18.35 18.10
CA ALA A 68 7.61 -19.69 18.03
C ALA A 68 9.15 -19.65 18.01
N LEU A 69 9.75 -18.69 17.29
CA LEU A 69 11.19 -18.49 17.27
C LEU A 69 11.73 -18.14 18.66
N LEU A 70 11.11 -17.18 19.35
CA LEU A 70 11.46 -16.84 20.74
C LEU A 70 11.41 -18.09 21.64
N LEU A 71 10.34 -18.87 21.55
CA LEU A 71 10.19 -20.09 22.37
C LEU A 71 11.27 -21.13 22.05
N ALA A 72 11.65 -21.30 20.78
CA ALA A 72 12.74 -22.16 20.37
C ALA A 72 14.09 -21.69 20.96
N THR A 73 14.37 -20.39 20.90
CA THR A 73 15.57 -19.78 21.48
C THR A 73 15.63 -19.98 23.00
N LEU A 74 14.53 -19.70 23.70
CA LEU A 74 14.43 -19.89 25.15
C LEU A 74 14.59 -21.37 25.54
N HIS A 75 14.02 -22.28 24.76
CA HIS A 75 14.14 -23.72 25.00
C HIS A 75 15.59 -24.20 24.81
N ALA A 76 16.27 -23.74 23.76
CA ALA A 76 17.68 -24.04 23.53
C ALA A 76 18.56 -23.52 24.68
N ALA A 77 18.35 -22.28 25.11
CA ALA A 77 19.06 -21.67 26.23
C ALA A 77 18.86 -22.43 27.56
N ALA A 78 17.61 -22.79 27.88
CA ALA A 78 17.28 -23.54 29.09
C ALA A 78 17.85 -24.96 29.09
N SER A 79 17.86 -25.62 27.92
CA SER A 79 18.43 -26.96 27.74
C SER A 79 19.94 -26.97 27.95
N ALA A 80 20.63 -25.96 27.42
CA ALA A 80 22.06 -25.76 27.63
C ALA A 80 22.39 -25.51 29.12
N ALA A 81 21.62 -24.65 29.80
CA ALA A 81 21.82 -24.35 31.22
C ALA A 81 21.55 -25.57 32.13
N SER A 82 20.62 -26.45 31.75
CA SER A 82 20.26 -27.63 32.55
C SER A 82 21.16 -28.85 32.33
N GLY A 83 22.11 -28.79 31.38
CA GLY A 83 22.90 -29.95 30.94
C GLY A 83 22.05 -31.06 30.30
N ARG A 84 20.78 -30.79 29.96
CA ARG A 84 19.79 -31.75 29.41
C ARG A 84 19.83 -31.81 27.87
N ALA A 85 20.96 -31.49 27.26
CA ALA A 85 21.14 -31.62 25.82
C ALA A 85 21.20 -33.11 25.41
N GLY A 86 20.07 -33.82 25.54
CA GLY A 86 19.94 -35.24 25.19
C GLY A 86 19.98 -35.49 23.69
N GLY A 87 19.68 -34.47 22.88
CA GLY A 87 20.22 -34.30 21.53
C GLY A 87 21.28 -33.20 21.63
N GLY A 88 22.51 -33.46 21.17
CA GLY A 88 23.62 -32.51 21.31
C GLY A 88 23.31 -31.11 20.77
N PRO A 89 24.19 -30.12 21.00
CA PRO A 89 23.97 -28.70 20.65
C PRO A 89 23.41 -28.47 19.23
N ALA A 90 23.73 -29.33 18.28
CA ALA A 90 23.18 -29.33 16.91
C ALA A 90 21.63 -29.40 16.84
N ALA A 91 20.95 -30.12 17.72
CA ALA A 91 19.49 -30.28 17.67
C ALA A 91 18.75 -28.97 18.04
N GLY A 92 19.27 -28.23 19.01
CA GLY A 92 18.74 -26.92 19.40
C GLY A 92 18.95 -25.86 18.31
N THR A 93 20.14 -25.84 17.70
CA THR A 93 20.46 -24.96 16.56
C THR A 93 19.56 -25.25 15.35
N THR A 94 19.32 -26.54 15.04
CA THR A 94 18.45 -26.93 13.91
C THR A 94 17.02 -26.42 14.07
N ALA A 95 16.44 -26.46 15.28
CA ALA A 95 15.08 -25.97 15.52
C ALA A 95 14.97 -24.45 15.36
N VAL A 96 15.97 -23.70 15.82
CA VAL A 96 16.06 -22.25 15.63
C VAL A 96 16.21 -21.91 14.15
N ASP A 97 17.08 -22.59 13.42
CA ASP A 97 17.32 -22.37 11.98
C ASP A 97 16.04 -22.62 11.14
N VAL A 98 15.37 -23.75 11.38
CA VAL A 98 14.11 -24.09 10.68
C VAL A 98 13.03 -23.07 11.00
N THR A 99 12.91 -22.65 12.26
CA THR A 99 11.91 -21.65 12.66
C THR A 99 12.24 -20.28 12.07
N GLY A 100 13.51 -19.90 12.02
CA GLY A 100 13.98 -18.69 11.36
C GLY A 100 13.65 -18.67 9.87
N LEU A 101 13.84 -19.79 9.17
CA LEU A 101 13.44 -19.91 7.76
C LEU A 101 11.91 -19.72 7.59
N LEU A 102 11.10 -20.31 8.47
CA LEU A 102 9.64 -20.13 8.44
C LEU A 102 9.24 -18.67 8.67
N VAL A 103 9.93 -17.96 9.57
CA VAL A 103 9.74 -16.52 9.78
C VAL A 103 10.02 -15.74 8.49
N VAL A 104 11.15 -16.01 7.82
CA VAL A 104 11.51 -15.33 6.58
C VAL A 104 10.46 -15.58 5.48
N LEU A 105 10.04 -16.83 5.30
CA LEU A 105 9.01 -17.18 4.32
C LEU A 105 7.67 -16.49 4.63
N ALA A 106 7.28 -16.44 5.90
CA ALA A 106 6.08 -15.73 6.33
C ALA A 106 6.19 -14.22 6.08
N GLN A 107 7.36 -13.60 6.30
CA GLN A 107 7.61 -12.19 6.01
C GLN A 107 7.53 -11.87 4.51
N VAL A 108 8.06 -12.74 3.65
CA VAL A 108 7.92 -12.59 2.18
C VAL A 108 6.45 -12.66 1.78
N GLY A 109 5.69 -13.61 2.32
CA GLY A 109 4.24 -13.68 2.11
C GLY A 109 3.52 -12.43 2.59
N ALA A 110 3.90 -11.91 3.76
CA ALA A 110 3.33 -10.68 4.32
C ALA A 110 3.65 -9.47 3.44
N PHE A 111 4.87 -9.36 2.92
CA PHE A 111 5.25 -8.30 1.98
C PHE A 111 4.35 -8.30 0.74
N VAL A 112 4.21 -9.45 0.07
CA VAL A 112 3.41 -9.56 -1.16
C VAL A 112 1.94 -9.23 -0.91
N VAL A 113 1.33 -9.86 0.10
CA VAL A 113 -0.10 -9.68 0.41
C VAL A 113 -0.39 -8.25 0.88
N THR A 114 0.46 -7.69 1.75
CA THR A 114 0.29 -6.33 2.28
C THR A 114 0.46 -5.29 1.19
N CYS A 115 1.48 -5.42 0.33
CA CYS A 115 1.69 -4.49 -0.78
C CYS A 115 0.59 -4.60 -1.84
N GLY A 116 0.09 -5.82 -2.10
CA GLY A 116 -1.07 -6.05 -2.97
C GLY A 116 -2.33 -5.36 -2.43
N TRP A 117 -2.62 -5.54 -1.13
CA TRP A 117 -3.71 -4.82 -0.47
C TRP A 117 -3.52 -3.31 -0.51
N LEU A 118 -2.35 -2.78 -0.17
CA LEU A 118 -2.06 -1.35 -0.19
C LEU A 118 -2.21 -0.75 -1.59
N SER A 119 -1.76 -1.46 -2.63
CA SER A 119 -1.90 -1.03 -4.02
C SER A 119 -3.38 -0.90 -4.41
N ALA A 120 -4.19 -1.90 -4.07
CA ALA A 120 -5.64 -1.88 -4.32
C ALA A 120 -6.36 -0.81 -3.48
N ALA A 121 -6.02 -0.69 -2.20
CA ALA A 121 -6.62 0.28 -1.29
C ALA A 121 -6.29 1.72 -1.70
N ARG A 122 -5.09 1.95 -2.20
CA ARG A 122 -4.67 3.21 -2.79
C ARG A 122 -5.46 3.54 -4.05
N ALA A 123 -5.59 2.60 -4.99
CA ALA A 123 -6.35 2.81 -6.22
C ALA A 123 -7.81 3.18 -5.91
N PHE A 124 -8.42 2.50 -4.91
CA PHE A 124 -9.72 2.88 -4.38
C PHE A 124 -9.72 4.30 -3.83
N ALA A 125 -8.79 4.65 -2.95
CA ALA A 125 -8.72 5.98 -2.32
C ALA A 125 -8.55 7.12 -3.34
N GLN A 126 -7.78 6.88 -4.41
CA GLN A 126 -7.58 7.83 -5.51
C GLN A 126 -8.83 8.02 -6.37
N ALA A 127 -9.64 6.97 -6.56
CA ALA A 127 -10.92 7.05 -7.27
C ALA A 127 -12.03 7.67 -6.40
N ALA A 128 -11.97 7.41 -5.09
CA ALA A 128 -12.97 7.81 -4.11
C ALA A 128 -12.82 9.26 -3.62
N SER A 129 -11.60 9.80 -3.57
CA SER A 129 -11.29 11.09 -2.96
C SER A 129 -10.29 11.90 -3.77
N GLU A 130 -10.38 13.22 -3.68
CA GLU A 130 -9.39 14.15 -4.25
C GLU A 130 -8.14 14.30 -3.36
N VAL A 131 -8.01 13.51 -2.29
CA VAL A 131 -6.86 13.58 -1.38
C VAL A 131 -5.60 13.09 -2.11
N GLY A 132 -4.70 14.03 -2.36
CA GLY A 132 -3.40 13.76 -2.95
C GLY A 132 -2.58 12.79 -2.11
N HIS A 133 -1.88 11.88 -2.78
CA HIS A 133 -0.91 10.99 -2.15
C HIS A 133 0.49 11.55 -2.40
N VAL A 134 1.31 11.65 -1.36
CA VAL A 134 2.63 12.31 -1.41
C VAL A 134 3.63 11.53 -2.28
N ARG A 135 3.46 10.21 -2.38
CA ARG A 135 4.36 9.31 -3.12
C ARG A 135 3.64 8.59 -4.24
N GLY A 136 4.34 8.32 -5.35
CA GLY A 136 3.83 7.50 -6.45
C GLY A 136 3.61 6.04 -6.06
N GLY A 137 2.80 5.31 -6.85
CA GLY A 137 2.38 3.94 -6.54
C GLY A 137 3.52 2.92 -6.43
N VAL A 138 4.64 3.14 -7.12
CA VAL A 138 5.84 2.26 -7.05
C VAL A 138 6.41 2.15 -5.64
N TRP A 139 6.27 3.21 -4.84
CA TRP A 139 6.78 3.26 -3.46
C TRP A 139 5.97 2.40 -2.49
N VAL A 140 4.81 1.88 -2.90
CA VAL A 140 4.08 0.85 -2.13
C VAL A 140 4.95 -0.41 -1.98
N TRP A 141 5.75 -0.72 -2.99
CA TRP A 141 6.61 -1.91 -3.02
C TRP A 141 8.04 -1.56 -2.62
N LEU A 142 8.65 -0.59 -3.32
CA LEU A 142 10.05 -0.21 -3.09
C LEU A 142 10.30 0.38 -1.71
N GLY A 143 9.27 0.96 -1.09
CA GLY A 143 9.36 1.55 0.24
C GLY A 143 9.82 0.56 1.31
N TRP A 144 9.57 -0.74 1.14
CA TRP A 144 9.94 -1.76 2.12
C TRP A 144 11.30 -2.41 1.87
N VAL A 145 11.81 -2.32 0.64
CA VAL A 145 13.03 -3.03 0.21
C VAL A 145 14.26 -2.13 0.31
N VAL A 146 14.10 -0.85 0.00
CA VAL A 146 15.22 0.11 0.00
C VAL A 146 15.51 0.54 1.45
N PRO A 147 16.69 0.23 2.03
CA PRO A 147 16.90 0.33 3.49
C PRO A 147 16.67 1.72 4.08
N ILE A 148 17.18 2.76 3.42
CA ILE A 148 17.11 4.14 3.93
C ILE A 148 15.65 4.62 3.93
N VAL A 149 14.92 4.40 2.84
CA VAL A 149 13.53 4.89 2.73
C VAL A 149 12.56 4.05 3.56
N ASN A 150 12.89 2.79 3.85
CA ASN A 150 12.10 1.90 4.70
C ASN A 150 11.87 2.44 6.10
N LEU A 151 12.65 3.43 6.53
CA LEU A 151 12.46 4.10 7.82
C LEU A 151 11.25 5.05 7.88
N TRP A 152 10.72 5.52 6.74
CA TRP A 152 9.58 6.47 6.75
C TRP A 152 8.63 6.39 5.57
N PHE A 153 9.00 5.81 4.42
CA PHE A 153 8.11 5.71 3.26
C PHE A 153 6.90 4.80 3.50
N PRO A 154 7.05 3.60 4.09
CA PRO A 154 5.88 2.76 4.37
C PRO A 154 4.85 3.46 5.25
N TYR A 155 5.31 4.17 6.29
CA TYR A 155 4.45 5.03 7.12
C TYR A 155 3.70 6.07 6.29
N GLN A 156 4.38 6.80 5.41
CA GLN A 156 3.76 7.80 4.54
C GLN A 156 2.70 7.17 3.62
N VAL A 157 2.99 6.02 3.02
CA VAL A 157 2.06 5.30 2.14
C VAL A 157 0.79 4.91 2.89
N VAL A 158 0.91 4.26 4.05
CA VAL A 158 -0.26 3.83 4.85
C VAL A 158 -1.07 5.05 5.33
N ARG A 159 -0.38 6.12 5.76
CA ARG A 159 -1.02 7.37 6.20
C ARG A 159 -1.84 7.99 5.08
N ASP A 160 -1.30 8.05 3.87
CA ASP A 160 -1.96 8.68 2.73
C ASP A 160 -3.19 7.85 2.29
N VAL A 161 -3.09 6.52 2.27
CA VAL A 161 -4.23 5.62 2.00
C VAL A 161 -5.33 5.77 3.06
N ALA A 162 -4.96 5.80 4.35
CA ALA A 162 -5.92 6.04 5.42
C ALA A 162 -6.60 7.41 5.26
N ALA A 163 -5.83 8.47 4.96
CA ALA A 163 -6.36 9.80 4.75
C ALA A 163 -7.33 9.87 3.56
N GLY A 164 -7.00 9.23 2.43
CA GLY A 164 -7.86 9.17 1.24
C GLY A 164 -9.12 8.32 1.41
N THR A 165 -9.19 7.50 2.46
CA THR A 165 -10.40 6.76 2.85
C THR A 165 -11.18 7.44 3.98
N GLY A 166 -10.74 8.64 4.43
CA GLY A 166 -11.35 9.37 5.53
C GLY A 166 -11.01 8.83 6.93
N VAL A 167 -10.12 7.84 7.03
CA VAL A 167 -9.63 7.30 8.30
C VAL A 167 -8.46 8.16 8.79
N ARG A 168 -8.49 8.62 10.04
CA ARG A 168 -7.39 9.42 10.63
C ARG A 168 -6.83 8.80 11.91
N PRO A 169 -6.15 7.65 11.83
CA PRO A 169 -5.68 6.93 13.00
C PRO A 169 -4.30 7.47 13.44
N ARG A 170 -4.14 8.80 13.61
CA ARG A 170 -2.81 9.44 13.75
C ARG A 170 -1.96 8.83 14.87
N ALA A 171 -2.50 8.72 16.08
CA ALA A 171 -1.81 8.13 17.22
C ALA A 171 -1.53 6.64 17.00
N THR A 172 -2.55 5.86 16.61
CA THR A 172 -2.45 4.43 16.32
C THR A 172 -1.40 4.12 15.26
N LEU A 173 -1.33 4.92 14.20
CA LEU A 173 -0.40 4.75 13.10
C LEU A 173 1.04 5.10 13.51
N GLY A 174 1.22 6.18 14.28
CA GLY A 174 2.53 6.54 14.84
C GLY A 174 3.05 5.46 15.79
N LEU A 175 2.19 4.97 16.69
CA LEU A 175 2.52 3.87 17.60
C LEU A 175 2.82 2.57 16.85
N TRP A 176 2.01 2.21 15.85
CA TRP A 176 2.24 1.03 15.01
C TRP A 176 3.65 1.07 14.41
N TRP A 177 3.98 2.20 13.81
CA TRP A 177 5.26 2.39 13.14
C TRP A 177 6.44 2.36 14.13
N GLY A 178 6.30 3.04 15.27
CA GLY A 178 7.29 3.01 16.34
C GLY A 178 7.53 1.60 16.88
N CYS A 179 6.46 0.83 17.13
CA CYS A 179 6.59 -0.57 17.56
C CYS A 179 7.24 -1.44 16.48
N TRP A 180 6.92 -1.24 15.20
CA TRP A 180 7.54 -1.99 14.11
C TRP A 180 9.03 -1.68 13.98
N LEU A 181 9.43 -0.40 14.06
CA LEU A 181 10.85 0.00 14.06
C LEU A 181 11.59 -0.56 15.28
N ALA A 182 10.97 -0.53 16.47
CA ALA A 182 11.55 -1.12 17.67
C ALA A 182 11.76 -2.63 17.50
N ALA A 183 10.77 -3.36 16.96
CA ALA A 183 10.90 -4.78 16.67
C ALA A 183 12.03 -5.08 15.68
N MET A 184 12.14 -4.28 14.61
CA MET A 184 13.20 -4.40 13.62
C MET A 184 14.59 -4.18 14.24
N LEU A 185 14.76 -3.15 15.07
CA LEU A 185 16.05 -2.83 15.69
C LEU A 185 16.44 -3.88 16.75
N LEU A 186 15.50 -4.25 17.62
CA LEU A 186 15.73 -5.23 18.69
C LEU A 186 15.98 -6.65 18.15
N GLY A 187 15.30 -7.03 17.07
CA GLY A 187 15.50 -8.34 16.43
C GLY A 187 16.76 -8.45 15.57
N ASN A 188 17.53 -7.36 15.41
CA ASN A 188 18.75 -7.33 14.58
C ASN A 188 19.98 -6.80 15.35
N VAL A 189 19.96 -6.81 16.69
CA VAL A 189 21.03 -6.26 17.54
C VAL A 189 22.41 -6.84 17.18
N GLU A 190 22.49 -8.13 16.88
CA GLU A 190 23.74 -8.79 16.47
C GLU A 190 24.29 -8.25 15.14
N ALA A 191 23.41 -7.96 14.18
CA ALA A 191 23.79 -7.41 12.87
C ALA A 191 24.36 -5.99 12.98
N PHE A 192 24.10 -5.29 14.10
CA PHE A 192 24.67 -3.98 14.40
C PHE A 192 26.00 -4.05 15.17
N GLY A 193 26.63 -5.23 15.26
CA GLY A 193 27.98 -5.39 15.81
C GLY A 193 28.05 -5.48 17.33
N ALA A 194 26.90 -5.61 18.00
CA ALA A 194 26.85 -5.85 19.42
C ALA A 194 27.08 -7.35 19.70
N GLN A 195 28.35 -7.80 19.69
CA GLN A 195 28.69 -9.11 20.25
C GLN A 195 28.45 -9.06 21.75
N THR A 196 27.31 -9.58 22.16
CA THR A 196 26.72 -9.28 23.45
C THR A 196 26.71 -10.54 24.33
N ALA A 197 26.75 -10.35 25.65
CA ALA A 197 26.58 -11.44 26.59
C ALA A 197 25.15 -12.01 26.49
N SER A 198 25.00 -13.34 26.52
CA SER A 198 23.75 -14.10 26.31
C SER A 198 22.48 -13.60 27.01
N ARG A 199 22.58 -12.83 28.11
CA ARG A 199 21.43 -12.24 28.81
C ARG A 199 20.81 -11.06 28.06
N LEU A 200 21.62 -10.24 27.41
CA LEU A 200 21.12 -9.05 26.70
C LEU A 200 20.50 -9.46 25.35
N ASP A 201 20.91 -10.59 24.76
CA ASP A 201 20.25 -11.19 23.58
C ASP A 201 18.84 -11.67 23.90
N VAL A 202 18.65 -12.41 25.00
CA VAL A 202 17.32 -12.85 25.44
C VAL A 202 16.40 -11.65 25.75
N ALA A 203 16.93 -10.60 26.37
CA ALA A 203 16.16 -9.38 26.64
C ALA A 203 15.77 -8.66 25.33
N ALA A 204 16.67 -8.62 24.34
CA ALA A 204 16.40 -8.07 23.03
C ALA A 204 15.32 -8.88 22.29
N ASP A 205 15.40 -10.21 22.30
CA ASP A 205 14.40 -11.09 21.69
C ASP A 205 13.01 -10.93 22.32
N LEU A 206 12.94 -10.83 23.64
CA LEU A 206 11.70 -10.56 24.38
C LEU A 206 11.13 -9.19 23.99
N GLY A 207 11.98 -8.16 23.95
CA GLY A 207 11.60 -6.81 23.54
C GLY A 207 11.10 -6.76 22.09
N ALA A 208 11.81 -7.43 21.17
CA ALA A 208 11.43 -7.53 19.76
C ALA A 208 10.09 -8.24 19.58
N THR A 209 9.85 -9.32 20.33
CA THR A 209 8.60 -10.07 20.30
C THR A 209 7.43 -9.24 20.85
N ALA A 210 7.62 -8.56 21.98
CA ALA A 210 6.61 -7.67 22.57
C ALA A 210 6.27 -6.50 21.62
N ALA A 211 7.28 -5.89 21.00
CA ALA A 211 7.11 -4.85 20.01
C ALA A 211 6.37 -5.34 18.76
N THR A 212 6.66 -6.58 18.30
CA THR A 212 5.96 -7.24 17.18
C THR A 212 4.47 -7.47 17.50
N LEU A 213 4.15 -7.96 18.70
CA LEU A 213 2.76 -8.17 19.15
C LEU A 213 1.98 -6.85 19.18
N ALA A 214 2.58 -5.80 19.74
CA ALA A 214 1.99 -4.47 19.77
C ALA A 214 1.77 -3.92 18.34
N ALA A 215 2.79 -4.02 17.49
CA ALA A 215 2.72 -3.62 16.08
C ALA A 215 1.61 -4.38 15.35
N PHE A 216 1.49 -5.70 15.51
CA PHE A 216 0.41 -6.49 14.93
C PHE A 216 -0.98 -6.00 15.37
N ALA A 217 -1.19 -5.80 16.66
CA ALA A 217 -2.49 -5.35 17.18
C ALA A 217 -2.89 -3.97 16.62
N LEU A 218 -1.92 -3.05 16.52
CA LEU A 218 -2.10 -1.71 15.97
C LEU A 218 -2.33 -1.76 14.45
N TRP A 219 -1.56 -2.59 13.73
CA TRP A 219 -1.70 -2.83 12.30
C TRP A 219 -3.08 -3.38 11.95
N ALA A 220 -3.52 -4.43 12.64
CA ALA A 220 -4.84 -5.03 12.42
C ALA A 220 -5.98 -4.03 12.66
N ARG A 221 -5.81 -3.07 13.58
CA ARG A 221 -6.78 -1.97 13.78
C ARG A 221 -6.78 -1.01 12.59
N VAL A 222 -5.61 -0.62 12.08
CA VAL A 222 -5.49 0.26 10.90
C VAL A 222 -6.10 -0.39 9.66
N VAL A 223 -5.72 -1.63 9.35
CA VAL A 223 -6.21 -2.36 8.16
C VAL A 223 -7.73 -2.53 8.22
N ARG A 224 -8.28 -2.96 9.38
CA ARG A 224 -9.72 -3.12 9.54
C ARG A 224 -10.48 -1.81 9.44
N ALA A 225 -9.95 -0.72 10.00
CA ALA A 225 -10.57 0.60 9.89
C ALA A 225 -10.64 1.08 8.44
N VAL A 226 -9.54 0.94 7.67
CA VAL A 226 -9.51 1.28 6.25
C VAL A 226 -10.48 0.41 5.44
N ALA A 227 -10.43 -0.91 5.64
CA ALA A 227 -11.29 -1.85 4.91
C ALA A 227 -12.78 -1.62 5.20
N ALA A 228 -13.15 -1.40 6.46
CA ALA A 228 -14.53 -1.07 6.84
C ALA A 228 -14.99 0.24 6.19
N ARG A 229 -14.11 1.24 6.10
CA ARG A 229 -14.46 2.52 5.50
C ARG A 229 -14.59 2.45 3.98
N GLN A 230 -13.77 1.65 3.31
CA GLN A 230 -13.91 1.37 1.88
C GLN A 230 -15.17 0.57 1.57
N ALA A 231 -15.50 -0.44 2.39
CA ALA A 231 -16.70 -1.25 2.23
C ALA A 231 -18.00 -0.45 2.44
N ALA A 232 -17.98 0.52 3.35
CA ALA A 232 -19.11 1.42 3.62
C ALA A 232 -19.12 2.68 2.74
N TRP A 233 -18.27 2.75 1.71
CA TRP A 233 -18.20 3.95 0.87
C TRP A 233 -19.54 4.15 0.13
N PRO A 234 -20.11 5.36 0.12
CA PRO A 234 -21.33 5.64 -0.63
C PRO A 234 -21.02 5.45 -2.11
N SER A 235 -21.42 4.31 -2.68
CA SER A 235 -21.51 4.15 -4.13
C SER A 235 -22.63 5.07 -4.59
N ALA A 236 -22.28 6.28 -5.03
CA ALA A 236 -23.24 7.20 -5.63
C ALA A 236 -23.93 6.48 -6.80
N ALA A 237 -25.22 6.18 -6.62
CA ALA A 237 -26.16 5.62 -7.59
C ALA A 237 -25.67 4.40 -8.39
N ARG A 238 -26.17 3.21 -8.02
CA ARG A 238 -26.39 2.14 -9.01
C ARG A 238 -27.59 2.52 -9.89
#